data_AF-A0A0F5YB86-F1
#
_entry.id   AF-A0A0F5YB86-F1
#
_cell.length_a   1.000
_cell.length_b   1.000
_cell.length_c   1.000
_cell.angle_alpha   90.00
_cell.angle_beta   90.00
_cell.angle_gamma   90.00
#
_symmetry.space_group_name_H-M   'P 1'
#
loop_
_entity.id
_entity.type
_entity.pdbx_description
1 polymer ?
#
loop_
_entity_poly.entity_id
_entity_poly.type
_entity_poly.pdbx_seq_one_letter_code
_entity_poly.pdbx_strand_id
1 'polypeptide(L)'
;MTQINPLNFREATPQDWQEIMGIHNSNVREQNASNCHGFLLAKTTEEEIIENINNQTRYFVAANIAEKELIRTLFFCQILL
;
A
#
# COMPACT_ATOMS: atom_id res chain seq x y z
N MET A 1 -25.06 15.36 2.43
CA MET A 1 -24.62 14.15 3.12
C MET A 1 -23.59 13.48 2.23
N THR A 2 -22.32 13.54 2.59
CA THR A 2 -21.25 12.88 1.82
C THR A 2 -21.30 11.40 2.16
N GLN A 3 -21.72 10.55 1.23
CA GLN A 3 -21.63 9.10 1.40
C GLN A 3 -20.15 8.74 1.50
N ILE A 4 -19.73 8.25 2.67
CA ILE A 4 -18.45 7.56 2.80
C ILE A 4 -18.71 6.18 2.20
N ASN A 5 -18.19 5.92 1.00
CA ASN A 5 -18.27 4.60 0.40
C ASN A 5 -17.72 3.57 1.40
N PRO A 6 -18.43 2.46 1.65
CA PRO A 6 -17.98 1.50 2.64
C PRO A 6 -16.65 0.90 2.16
N LEU A 7 -15.61 1.07 2.98
CA LEU A 7 -14.31 0.48 2.77
C LEU A 7 -14.29 -0.91 3.40
N ASN A 8 -13.78 -1.91 2.66
CA ASN A 8 -13.48 -3.22 3.20
C ASN A 8 -11.99 -3.29 3.53
N PHE A 9 -11.67 -3.64 4.77
CA PHE A 9 -10.31 -3.84 5.23
C PHE A 9 -10.02 -5.34 5.26
N ARG A 10 -8.97 -5.77 4.56
CA ARG A 10 -8.54 -7.17 4.54
C ARG A 10 -7.03 -7.26 4.40
N GLU A 11 -6.51 -8.44 4.74
CA GLU A 11 -5.14 -8.79 4.39
C GLU A 11 -4.98 -8.82 2.86
N ALA A 12 -3.83 -8.33 2.39
CA ALA A 12 -3.50 -8.30 0.98
C ALA A 12 -3.32 -9.73 0.45
N THR A 13 -3.74 -9.94 -0.78
CA THR A 13 -3.54 -11.19 -1.51
C THR A 13 -2.60 -10.95 -2.69
N PRO A 14 -2.08 -12.00 -3.36
CA PRO A 14 -1.20 -11.83 -4.51
C PRO A 14 -1.76 -10.95 -5.64
N GLN A 15 -3.08 -10.89 -5.78
CA GLN A 15 -3.75 -10.03 -6.76
C GLN A 15 -3.59 -8.53 -6.47
N ASP A 16 -3.21 -8.14 -5.25
CA ASP A 16 -3.06 -6.75 -4.84
C ASP A 16 -1.64 -6.21 -5.02
N TRP A 17 -0.64 -7.06 -5.28
CA TRP A 17 0.77 -6.66 -5.27
C TRP A 17 1.09 -5.54 -6.25
N GLN A 18 0.59 -5.62 -7.47
CA GLN A 18 0.82 -4.61 -8.50
C GLN A 18 0.26 -3.24 -8.08
N GLU A 19 -0.92 -3.21 -7.45
CA GLU A 19 -1.53 -1.98 -6.98
C GLU A 19 -0.83 -1.44 -5.73
N ILE A 20 -0.39 -2.32 -4.83
CA ILE A 20 0.45 -1.96 -3.68
C ILE A 20 1.74 -1.29 -4.15
N MET A 21 2.40 -1.85 -5.17
CA MET A 21 3.58 -1.24 -5.78
C MET A 21 3.26 0.10 -6.41
N GLY A 22 2.14 0.21 -7.14
CA GLY A 22 1.69 1.47 -7.75
C GLY A 22 1.47 2.57 -6.71
N ILE A 23 0.75 2.25 -5.64
CA ILE A 23 0.51 3.16 -4.52
C ILE A 23 1.82 3.51 -3.80
N HIS A 24 2.68 2.54 -3.50
CA HIS A 24 3.97 2.81 -2.84
C HIS A 24 4.86 3.71 -3.70
N ASN A 25 5.05 3.34 -4.96
CA ASN A 25 5.96 4.02 -5.88
C ASN A 25 5.48 5.41 -6.30
N SER A 26 4.16 5.65 -6.36
CA SER A 26 3.60 6.98 -6.58
C SER A 26 3.81 7.94 -5.40
N ASN A 27 4.09 7.42 -4.21
CA ASN A 27 4.37 8.20 -3.00
C ASN A 27 5.87 8.35 -2.70
N VAL A 28 6.75 7.89 -3.60
CA VAL A 28 8.20 8.06 -3.48
C VAL A 28 8.58 9.48 -3.88
N ARG A 29 9.46 10.10 -3.10
CA ARG A 29 10.05 11.38 -3.45
C ARG A 29 10.87 11.23 -4.72
N GLU A 30 10.48 11.94 -5.77
CA GLU A 30 11.38 12.16 -6.90
C GLU A 30 12.52 13.08 -6.45
N GLN A 31 13.74 12.87 -6.98
CA GLN A 31 14.96 13.58 -6.55
C GLN A 31 14.88 15.12 -6.63
N ASN A 32 13.85 15.68 -7.27
CA ASN A 32 13.60 17.11 -7.44
C ASN A 32 12.22 17.59 -6.96
N ALA A 33 11.46 16.77 -6.22
CA ALA A 33 10.12 17.13 -5.79
C ALA A 33 10.15 18.07 -4.58
N SER A 34 9.43 19.19 -4.67
CA SER A 34 9.10 20.07 -3.54
C SER A 34 8.61 19.25 -2.34
N ASN A 35 8.85 19.72 -1.10
CA ASN A 35 8.41 19.10 0.17
C ASN A 35 6.89 18.80 0.24
N CYS A 36 6.12 19.20 -0.79
CA CYS A 36 4.72 18.91 -1.01
C CYS A 36 4.42 17.47 -1.48
N HIS A 37 5.41 16.66 -1.87
CA HIS A 37 5.19 15.33 -2.46
C HIS A 37 5.98 14.22 -1.77
N GLY A 38 5.29 13.14 -1.39
CA GLY A 38 5.85 11.86 -0.94
C GLY A 38 6.64 11.86 0.38
N PHE A 39 6.51 10.79 1.16
CA PHE A 39 7.34 10.55 2.36
C PHE A 39 8.25 9.32 2.22
N LEU A 40 8.10 8.56 1.13
CA LEU A 40 8.88 7.35 0.88
C LEU A 40 10.19 7.70 0.18
N LEU A 41 11.28 7.13 0.69
CA LEU A 41 12.65 7.41 0.24
C LEU A 41 13.07 6.54 -0.96
N ALA A 42 12.39 5.43 -1.19
CA ALA A 42 12.72 4.47 -2.24
C ALA A 42 11.46 3.80 -2.81
N LYS A 43 11.52 3.52 -4.11
CA LYS A 43 10.58 2.63 -4.79
C LYS A 43 10.71 1.21 -4.26
N THR A 44 9.64 0.44 -4.39
CA THR A 44 9.63 -0.98 -4.10
C THR A 44 9.32 -1.81 -5.35
N THR A 45 9.78 -3.06 -5.35
CA THR A 45 9.49 -4.05 -6.40
C THR A 45 8.58 -5.17 -5.90
N GLU A 46 8.10 -6.01 -6.82
CA GLU A 46 7.29 -7.17 -6.47
C GLU A 46 8.11 -8.18 -5.66
N GLU A 47 9.38 -8.37 -6.04
CA GLU A 47 10.31 -9.26 -5.36
C GLU A 47 10.53 -8.84 -3.90
N GLU A 48 10.67 -7.55 -3.64
CA GLU A 48 10.82 -7.01 -2.28
C GLU A 48 9.54 -7.19 -1.44
N ILE A 49 8.36 -7.03 -2.05
CA ILE A 49 7.08 -7.30 -1.37
C ILE A 49 6.99 -8.78 -1.01
N ILE A 50 7.33 -9.67 -1.95
CA ILE A 50 7.34 -11.12 -1.72
C ILE A 50 8.35 -11.48 -0.62
N GLU A 51 9.56 -10.90 -0.65
CA GLU A 51 10.58 -11.10 0.39
C GLU A 51 10.07 -10.66 1.76
N ASN A 52 9.44 -9.48 1.85
CA ASN A 52 8.86 -8.99 3.09
C ASN A 52 7.77 -9.92 3.63
N ILE A 53 6.88 -10.43 2.75
CA ILE A 53 5.85 -11.40 3.12
C ILE A 53 6.47 -12.70 3.64
N ASN A 54 7.50 -13.21 2.95
CA ASN A 54 8.25 -14.40 3.39
C ASN A 54 8.94 -14.17 4.74
N ASN A 55 9.34 -12.94 5.03
CA ASN A 55 9.88 -12.48 6.31
C ASN A 55 8.78 -12.08 7.32
N GLN A 56 7.57 -12.61 7.18
CA GLN A 56 6.43 -12.44 8.09
C GLN A 56 5.81 -11.03 8.13
N THR A 57 6.14 -10.17 7.17
CA THR A 57 5.45 -8.88 7.01
C THR A 57 4.03 -9.10 6.51
N ARG A 58 3.06 -8.46 7.16
CA ARG A 58 1.65 -8.52 6.73
C ARG A 58 1.24 -7.19 6.11
N TYR A 59 0.60 -7.28 4.96
CA TYR A 59 0.09 -6.14 4.22
C TYR A 59 -1.43 -6.09 4.38
N PHE A 60 -1.98 -4.92 4.67
CA PHE A 60 -3.42 -4.72 4.75
C PHE A 60 -3.85 -3.64 3.77
N VAL A 61 -4.98 -3.88 3.12
CA VAL A 61 -5.53 -2.96 2.12
C VAL A 61 -6.94 -2.53 2.48
N ALA A 62 -7.25 -1.29 2.12
CA ALA A 62 -8.61 -0.75 2.15
C ALA A 62 -9.15 -0.70 0.71
N ALA A 63 -10.14 -1.54 0.41
CA ALA A 63 -10.79 -1.62 -0.89
C ALA A 63 -12.15 -0.91 -0.88
N ASN A 64 -12.47 -0.15 -1.92
CA ASN A 64 -13.83 0.34 -2.14
C ASN A 64 -14.73 -0.84 -2.52
N ILE A 65 -15.75 -1.12 -1.74
CA ILE A 65 -16.69 -2.22 -2.03
C ILE A 65 -17.45 -1.97 -3.34
N ALA A 66 -17.69 -0.71 -3.71
CA ALA A 66 -18.45 -0.35 -4.90
C ALA A 66 -17.65 -0.51 -6.21
N GLU A 67 -16.36 -0.19 -6.18
CA GLU A 67 -15.51 -0.10 -7.38
C GLU A 67 -14.48 -1.24 -7.48
N LYS A 68 -14.36 -2.08 -6.43
CA LYS A 68 -13.31 -3.09 -6.28
C LYS A 68 -11.89 -2.54 -6.43
N GLU A 69 -11.73 -1.23 -6.26
CA GLU A 69 -10.47 -0.51 -6.36
C GLU A 69 -9.82 -0.38 -4.99
N LEU A 70 -8.49 -0.50 -4.93
CA LEU A 70 -7.71 -0.29 -3.72
C LEU A 70 -7.47 1.20 -3.54
N ILE A 71 -7.98 1.77 -2.45
CA ILE A 71 -7.89 3.21 -2.22
C ILE A 71 -6.59 3.54 -1.48
N ARG A 72 -6.18 2.70 -0.52
CA ARG A 72 -4.96 2.88 0.26
C ARG A 72 -4.39 1.55 0.72
N THR A 73 -3.07 1.52 0.84
CA THR A 73 -2.30 0.43 1.46
C THR A 73 -1.78 0.90 2.81
N LEU A 74 -1.98 0.08 3.85
CA LEU A 74 -1.37 0.27 5.17
C LEU A 74 -0.32 -0.83 5.37
N PHE A 75 0.92 -0.40 5.60
CA PHE A 75 2.01 -1.29 5.98
C PHE A 75 1.98 -1.46 7.50
N PHE A 76 1.70 -2.66 7.99
CA PHE A 76 1.94 -3.02 9.38
C PHE A 76 3.10 -4.01 9.43
N CYS A 77 4.31 -3.48 9.66
CA CYS A 77 5.42 -4.31 10.14
C CYS A 77 5.15 -4.58 11.63
N GLN A 78 5.12 -5.86 12.02
CA GLN A 78 4.62 -6.29 13.31
C GLN A 78 5.43 -5.65 14.46
N ILE A 79 4.71 -5.12 15.44
CA ILE A 79 5.19 -4.86 16.80
C ILE A 79 5.84 -6.15 17.30
N LEU A 80 7.13 -6.08 17.64
CA LEU A 80 7.77 -7.09 18.48
C LEU A 80 6.96 -7.22 19.78
N LEU A 81 6.35 -8.38 20.00
CA LEU A 81 5.98 -8.86 21.33
C LEU A 81 7.06 -9.83 21.79
#